data_AF-A0A060YKX5-F1
#
_entry.id   AF-A0A060YKX5-F1
#
_cell.length_a   1.000
_cell.length_b   1.000
_cell.length_c   1.000
_cell.angle_alpha   90.00
_cell.angle_beta   90.00
_cell.angle_gamma   90.00
#
_symmetry.space_group_name_H-M   'P 1'
#
loop_
_entity.id
_entity.type
_entity.pdbx_description
1 polymer ?
#
loop_
_entity_poly.entity_id
_entity_poly.type
_entity_poly.pdbx_seq_one_letter_code
_entity_poly.pdbx_strand_id
1 'polypeptide(L)'
;MSGQKRPCDSSAPSSSSGAPPDKRREREGGEDGVPGVSATAVETVIKLGGVSNSEEQDVKALHVKNRKLGESLDQRQVIEDELRERIERLETRQATDDASLLILNRYWNQFDDNVRQIGRRYDQSGSEPVETPVGEGRSLKPDTPEPDGDSNQERAKDRGQQGETTTSFLATLASSSSEEMEAELQERVESSQKQANHVVEIYDSLKTTVEQLKKDQDSGAGDWGERGAGGQL
;
A
#
# COMPACT_ATOMS: atom_id res chain seq x y z
N MET A 1 12.02 -31.97 32.00
CA MET A 1 10.56 -31.89 32.22
C MET A 1 10.07 -30.76 31.32
N SER A 2 9.65 -31.08 30.09
CA SER A 2 8.24 -31.10 29.61
C SER A 2 7.58 -29.72 29.65
N GLY A 3 7.07 -29.12 28.57
CA GLY A 3 6.88 -29.59 27.20
C GLY A 3 6.34 -28.47 26.30
N GLN A 4 6.69 -28.54 25.01
CA GLN A 4 6.14 -27.75 23.91
C GLN A 4 4.74 -28.26 23.50
N LYS A 5 3.88 -27.37 23.00
CA LYS A 5 2.74 -27.73 22.13
C LYS A 5 2.70 -26.86 20.88
N ARG A 6 2.75 -27.53 19.73
CA ARG A 6 2.43 -27.04 18.38
C ARG A 6 0.93 -27.23 18.11
N PRO A 7 0.30 -26.48 17.18
CA PRO A 7 -1.00 -26.86 16.63
C PRO A 7 -0.81 -27.84 15.46
N CYS A 8 -1.66 -28.86 15.42
CA CYS A 8 -1.74 -29.87 14.37
C CYS A 8 -2.92 -29.59 13.44
N ASP A 9 -2.67 -29.73 12.14
CA ASP A 9 -3.66 -29.89 11.08
C ASP A 9 -4.63 -31.05 11.39
N SER A 10 -5.89 -30.90 10.98
CA SER A 10 -6.81 -32.03 10.87
C SER A 10 -7.78 -31.80 9.71
N SER A 11 -7.56 -32.63 8.71
CA SER A 11 -8.35 -32.97 7.54
C SER A 11 -9.83 -33.17 7.85
N ALA A 12 -10.69 -32.55 7.04
CA ALA A 12 -12.13 -32.80 7.04
C ALA A 12 -12.47 -34.04 6.20
N PRO A 13 -13.32 -34.97 6.69
CA PRO A 13 -13.98 -35.94 5.84
C PRO A 13 -15.40 -35.48 5.46
N SER A 14 -15.74 -35.84 4.24
CA SER A 14 -17.03 -35.79 3.56
C SER A 14 -18.21 -36.28 4.42
N SER A 15 -19.37 -35.62 4.27
CA SER A 15 -20.66 -36.13 4.74
C SER A 15 -21.74 -35.85 3.70
N SER A 16 -22.01 -36.87 2.88
CA SER A 16 -23.21 -37.05 2.09
C SER A 16 -24.28 -37.72 2.97
N SER A 17 -25.46 -37.10 3.06
CA SER A 17 -26.72 -37.74 3.50
C SER A 17 -27.82 -36.69 3.30
N GLY A 18 -29.01 -36.94 2.74
CA GLY A 18 -29.71 -38.16 2.36
C GLY A 18 -31.20 -37.76 2.29
N ALA A 19 -31.80 -37.80 1.10
CA ALA A 19 -33.21 -37.49 0.90
C ALA A 19 -34.10 -38.69 1.28
N PRO A 20 -35.32 -38.49 1.82
CA PRO A 20 -36.21 -39.60 2.20
C PRO A 20 -37.05 -40.09 1.01
N PRO A 21 -37.35 -41.41 0.91
CA PRO A 21 -38.18 -41.96 -0.16
C PRO A 21 -39.66 -42.08 0.22
N ASP A 22 -40.53 -41.78 -0.74
CA ASP A 22 -41.97 -42.07 -0.71
C ASP A 22 -42.24 -43.58 -0.72
N LYS A 23 -42.99 -44.08 0.27
CA LYS A 23 -43.58 -45.43 0.27
C LYS A 23 -45.10 -45.34 0.43
N ARG A 24 -45.80 -45.38 -0.71
CA ARG A 24 -47.22 -45.69 -0.83
C ARG A 24 -47.42 -47.17 -0.49
N ARG A 25 -48.11 -47.46 0.61
CA ARG A 25 -48.46 -48.83 1.01
C ARG A 25 -49.93 -49.08 0.68
N GLU A 26 -50.15 -49.99 -0.27
CA GLU A 26 -51.44 -50.64 -0.53
C GLU A 26 -51.90 -51.42 0.71
N ARG A 27 -53.21 -51.45 0.95
CA ARG A 27 -53.85 -52.40 1.84
C ARG A 27 -55.19 -52.82 1.23
N GLU A 28 -55.22 -54.04 0.70
CA GLU A 28 -56.44 -54.82 0.46
C GLU A 28 -56.62 -55.86 1.58
N GLY A 29 -57.89 -56.26 1.77
CA GLY A 29 -58.38 -57.24 2.74
C GLY A 29 -59.42 -56.58 3.64
N GLY A 30 -60.73 -56.84 3.58
CA GLY A 30 -61.47 -57.94 2.95
C GLY A 30 -62.29 -58.64 4.04
N GLU A 31 -63.59 -58.34 4.14
CA GLU A 31 -64.58 -59.21 4.80
C GLU A 31 -66.02 -58.82 4.38
N ASP A 32 -66.71 -59.82 3.84
CA ASP A 32 -68.11 -59.83 3.41
C ASP A 32 -69.09 -59.87 4.58
N GLY A 33 -70.25 -59.21 4.44
CA GLY A 33 -71.36 -59.32 5.41
C GLY A 33 -72.50 -58.32 5.17
N VAL A 34 -73.42 -58.69 4.28
CA VAL A 34 -74.59 -57.96 3.71
C VAL A 34 -75.71 -57.65 4.76
N PRO A 35 -76.88 -57.03 4.41
CA PRO A 35 -77.24 -55.60 4.39
C PRO A 35 -78.38 -55.22 5.37
N GLY A 36 -78.69 -53.91 5.51
CA GLY A 36 -80.07 -53.52 5.87
C GLY A 36 -80.30 -52.16 6.53
N VAL A 37 -80.81 -51.21 5.74
CA VAL A 37 -81.86 -50.21 6.04
C VAL A 37 -81.70 -49.32 7.29
N SER A 38 -81.48 -48.02 7.08
CA SER A 38 -82.50 -46.98 7.34
C SER A 38 -81.89 -45.58 7.20
N ALA A 39 -82.44 -44.78 6.29
CA ALA A 39 -82.18 -43.36 6.24
C ALA A 39 -82.96 -42.66 7.36
N THR A 40 -82.26 -41.98 8.27
CA THR A 40 -82.80 -40.86 9.05
C THR A 40 -81.69 -39.85 9.24
N ALA A 41 -81.84 -38.71 8.57
CA ALA A 41 -81.14 -37.49 8.93
C ALA A 41 -81.47 -37.15 10.39
N VAL A 42 -80.48 -36.68 11.16
CA VAL A 42 -80.53 -35.49 12.02
C VAL A 42 -79.30 -35.49 12.94
N GLU A 43 -78.69 -34.31 13.04
CA GLU A 43 -77.61 -33.91 13.95
C GLU A 43 -76.22 -34.52 13.72
N THR A 44 -75.58 -34.05 12.65
CA THR A 44 -74.16 -33.71 12.77
C THR A 44 -74.02 -32.59 13.82
N VAL A 45 -73.89 -32.94 15.09
CA VAL A 45 -73.21 -32.07 16.05
C VAL A 45 -71.76 -32.03 15.61
N ILE A 46 -71.48 -31.20 14.61
CA ILE A 46 -70.14 -30.76 14.28
C ILE A 46 -69.71 -29.96 15.49
N LYS A 47 -68.96 -30.60 16.40
CA LYS A 47 -68.14 -29.88 17.37
C LYS A 47 -67.12 -29.09 16.56
N LEU A 48 -67.52 -27.90 16.12
CA LEU A 48 -66.64 -26.79 15.74
C LEU A 48 -65.92 -26.31 17.01
N GLY A 49 -65.02 -27.14 17.51
CA GLY A 49 -64.19 -26.86 18.68
C GLY A 49 -62.76 -27.26 18.35
N GLY A 50 -62.00 -26.33 17.76
CA GLY A 50 -60.56 -26.55 17.54
C GLY A 50 -59.91 -25.69 16.48
N VAL A 51 -60.65 -25.20 15.47
CA VAL A 51 -60.06 -24.40 14.37
C VAL A 51 -59.51 -23.06 14.85
N SER A 52 -60.24 -22.34 15.71
CA SER A 52 -59.76 -21.06 16.26
C SER A 52 -58.53 -21.20 17.16
N ASN A 53 -58.33 -22.34 17.83
CA ASN A 53 -57.15 -22.54 18.70
C ASN A 53 -55.88 -22.82 17.89
N SER A 54 -55.96 -23.59 16.79
CA SER A 54 -54.80 -23.82 15.91
C SER A 54 -54.40 -22.54 15.17
N GLU A 55 -55.39 -21.85 14.60
CA GLU A 55 -55.16 -20.58 13.89
C GLU A 55 -54.58 -19.52 14.83
N GLU A 56 -55.11 -19.39 16.06
CA GLU A 56 -54.57 -18.47 17.06
C GLU A 56 -53.13 -18.83 17.47
N GLN A 57 -52.79 -20.12 17.57
CA GLN A 57 -51.42 -20.58 17.84
C GLN A 57 -50.49 -20.26 16.66
N ASP A 58 -50.94 -20.44 15.42
CA ASP A 58 -50.17 -20.11 14.22
C ASP A 58 -49.91 -18.60 14.08
N VAL A 59 -50.92 -17.78 14.37
CA VAL A 59 -50.78 -16.31 14.41
C VAL A 59 -49.74 -15.90 15.47
N LYS A 60 -49.78 -16.50 16.67
CA LYS A 60 -48.75 -16.26 17.70
C LYS A 60 -47.35 -16.69 17.23
N ALA A 61 -47.23 -17.83 16.57
CA ALA A 61 -45.97 -18.30 16.02
C ALA A 61 -45.43 -17.35 14.93
N LEU A 62 -46.29 -16.82 14.06
CA LEU A 62 -45.94 -15.81 13.06
C LEU A 62 -45.46 -14.51 13.72
N HIS A 63 -46.15 -14.02 14.76
CA HIS A 63 -45.70 -12.84 15.51
C HIS A 63 -44.32 -13.04 16.14
N VAL A 64 -44.04 -14.20 16.73
CA VAL A 64 -42.72 -14.51 17.31
C VAL A 64 -41.66 -14.57 16.23
N LYS A 65 -41.94 -15.22 15.08
CA LYS A 65 -41.00 -15.27 13.95
C LYS A 65 -40.74 -13.88 13.38
N ASN A 66 -41.77 -13.05 13.20
CA ASN A 66 -41.64 -11.69 12.69
C ASN A 66 -40.82 -10.81 13.66
N ARG A 67 -41.07 -10.92 14.97
CA ARG A 67 -40.24 -10.25 15.99
C ARG A 67 -38.77 -10.66 15.91
N LYS A 68 -38.49 -11.96 15.84
CA LYS A 68 -37.10 -12.47 15.70
C LYS A 68 -36.45 -12.00 14.40
N LEU A 69 -37.21 -11.91 13.31
CA LEU A 69 -36.72 -11.35 12.05
C LEU A 69 -36.40 -9.86 12.19
N GLY A 70 -37.24 -9.09 12.89
CA GLY A 70 -36.95 -7.69 13.22
C GLY A 70 -35.67 -7.54 14.04
N GLU A 71 -35.54 -8.28 15.13
CA GLU A 71 -34.32 -8.29 15.95
C GLU A 71 -33.08 -8.70 15.13
N SER A 72 -33.20 -9.70 14.25
CA SER A 72 -32.12 -10.11 13.35
C SER A 72 -31.80 -9.06 12.28
N LEU A 73 -32.78 -8.27 11.86
CA LEU A 73 -32.58 -7.17 10.91
C LEU A 73 -31.82 -6.03 11.57
N ASP A 74 -32.24 -5.64 12.78
CA ASP A 74 -31.59 -4.59 13.57
C ASP A 74 -30.13 -4.96 13.88
N GLN A 75 -29.86 -6.21 14.25
CA GLN A 75 -28.49 -6.70 14.45
C GLN A 75 -27.66 -6.63 13.16
N ARG A 76 -28.24 -7.00 12.01
CA ARG A 76 -27.55 -6.89 10.71
C ARG A 76 -27.25 -5.44 10.37
N GLN A 77 -28.18 -4.52 10.65
CA GLN A 77 -27.97 -3.10 10.40
C GLN A 77 -26.81 -2.53 11.22
N VAL A 78 -26.74 -2.86 12.50
CA VAL A 78 -25.62 -2.43 13.36
C VAL A 78 -24.28 -2.95 12.82
N ILE A 79 -24.21 -4.22 12.44
CA ILE A 79 -22.98 -4.80 11.85
C ILE A 79 -22.63 -4.11 10.53
N GLU A 80 -23.62 -3.82 9.68
CA GLU A 80 -23.40 -3.11 8.43
C GLU A 80 -22.83 -1.71 8.66
N ASP A 81 -23.37 -0.96 9.61
CA ASP A 81 -22.90 0.39 9.95
C ASP A 81 -21.46 0.35 10.50
N GLU A 82 -21.14 -0.62 11.37
CA GLU A 82 -19.77 -0.83 11.88
C GLU A 82 -18.76 -1.15 10.76
N LEU A 83 -19.17 -1.97 9.78
CA LEU A 83 -18.34 -2.31 8.63
C LEU A 83 -18.14 -1.10 7.70
N ARG A 84 -19.19 -0.30 7.47
CA ARG A 84 -19.10 0.94 6.68
C ARG A 84 -18.12 1.93 7.33
N GLU A 85 -18.23 2.15 8.64
CA GLU A 85 -17.30 2.99 9.39
C GLU A 85 -15.86 2.43 9.35
N ARG A 86 -15.71 1.10 9.38
CA ARG A 86 -14.40 0.45 9.24
C ARG A 86 -13.78 0.67 7.87
N ILE A 87 -14.56 0.60 6.80
CA ILE A 87 -14.11 0.87 5.44
C ILE A 87 -13.62 2.32 5.34
N GLU A 88 -14.42 3.30 5.77
CA GLU A 88 -14.05 4.72 5.72
C GLU A 88 -12.76 5.02 6.51
N ARG A 89 -12.61 4.43 7.70
CA ARG A 89 -11.36 4.53 8.49
C ARG A 89 -10.16 3.90 7.79
N LEU A 90 -10.34 2.82 7.03
CA LEU A 90 -9.25 2.20 6.29
C LEU A 90 -8.88 3.00 5.04
N GLU A 91 -9.85 3.54 4.31
CA GLU A 91 -9.64 4.40 3.13
C GLU A 91 -8.87 5.68 3.49
N THR A 92 -9.24 6.34 4.58
CA THR A 92 -8.54 7.54 5.07
C THR A 92 -7.10 7.24 5.50
N ARG A 93 -6.87 6.10 6.17
CA ARG A 93 -5.52 5.63 6.50
C ARG A 93 -4.71 5.33 5.23
N GLN A 94 -5.30 4.63 4.27
CA GLN A 94 -4.64 4.29 3.01
C GLN A 94 -4.22 5.54 2.25
N ALA A 95 -5.07 6.56 2.15
CA ALA A 95 -4.70 7.83 1.52
C ALA A 95 -3.50 8.52 2.21
N THR A 96 -3.39 8.37 3.54
CA THR A 96 -2.27 8.91 4.32
C THR A 96 -0.98 8.11 4.09
N ASP A 97 -1.08 6.79 4.04
CA ASP A 97 0.03 5.88 3.76
C ASP A 97 0.56 6.10 2.34
N ASP A 98 -0.33 6.19 1.34
CA ASP A 98 0.01 6.49 -0.06
C ASP A 98 0.75 7.83 -0.18
N ALA A 99 0.25 8.88 0.49
CA ALA A 99 0.93 10.18 0.49
C ALA A 99 2.33 10.11 1.11
N SER A 100 2.50 9.34 2.18
CA SER A 100 3.80 9.15 2.84
C SER A 100 4.79 8.40 1.96
N LEU A 101 4.34 7.34 1.27
CA LEU A 101 5.14 6.58 0.32
C LEU A 101 5.61 7.43 -0.86
N LEU A 102 4.74 8.29 -1.40
CA LEU A 102 5.10 9.22 -2.47
C LEU A 102 6.20 10.20 -2.04
N ILE A 103 6.10 10.73 -0.81
CA ILE A 103 7.09 11.64 -0.24
C ILE A 103 8.44 10.93 -0.10
N LEU A 104 8.44 9.72 0.48
CA LEU A 104 9.65 8.91 0.66
C LEU A 104 10.31 8.59 -0.69
N ASN A 105 9.54 8.11 -1.67
CA ASN A 105 10.06 7.77 -2.98
C ASN A 105 10.67 8.98 -3.70
N ARG A 106 10.04 10.16 -3.58
CA ARG A 106 10.57 11.42 -4.13
C ARG A 106 11.91 11.77 -3.51
N TYR A 107 12.03 11.74 -2.18
CA TYR A 107 13.29 12.08 -1.51
C TYR A 107 14.39 11.07 -1.81
N TRP A 108 14.05 9.79 -1.92
CA TRP A 108 15.02 8.76 -2.29
C TRP A 108 15.54 8.97 -3.72
N ASN A 109 14.65 9.25 -4.68
CA ASN A 109 15.07 9.59 -6.05
C ASN A 109 15.96 10.83 -6.07
N GLN A 110 15.59 11.87 -5.32
CA GLN A 110 16.41 13.08 -5.22
C GLN A 110 17.79 12.79 -4.62
N PHE A 111 17.87 11.93 -3.61
CA PHE A 111 19.14 11.49 -3.04
C PHE A 111 19.99 10.76 -4.09
N ASP A 112 19.42 9.76 -4.77
CA ASP A 112 20.12 9.00 -5.81
C ASP A 112 20.65 9.92 -6.92
N ASP A 113 19.84 10.89 -7.37
CA ASP A 113 20.26 11.84 -8.40
C ASP A 113 21.37 12.79 -7.92
N ASN A 114 21.30 13.27 -6.68
CA ASN A 114 22.33 14.14 -6.08
C ASN A 114 23.68 13.41 -5.99
N VAL A 115 23.69 12.20 -5.46
CA VAL A 115 24.92 11.39 -5.30
C VAL A 115 25.51 11.07 -6.67
N ARG A 116 24.68 10.67 -7.63
CA ARG A 116 25.12 10.42 -9.01
C ARG A 116 25.67 11.68 -9.68
N GLN A 117 25.07 12.84 -9.45
CA GLN A 117 25.56 14.11 -9.99
C GLN A 117 26.91 14.51 -9.41
N ILE A 118 27.13 14.30 -8.10
CA ILE A 118 28.43 14.55 -7.45
C ILE A 118 29.51 13.68 -8.09
N GLY A 119 29.28 12.38 -8.21
CA GLY A 119 30.21 11.45 -8.86
C GLY A 119 30.57 11.89 -10.27
N ARG A 120 29.56 12.12 -11.12
CA ARG A 120 29.78 12.57 -12.51
C ARG A 120 30.58 13.86 -12.62
N ARG A 121 30.33 14.86 -11.75
CA ARG A 121 31.07 16.13 -11.80
C ARG A 121 32.54 15.94 -11.45
N TYR A 122 32.85 15.07 -10.50
CA TYR A 122 34.23 14.77 -10.15
C TYR A 122 34.95 14.03 -11.28
N ASP A 123 34.33 12.99 -11.85
CA ASP A 123 34.91 12.22 -12.95
C ASP A 123 35.20 13.10 -14.18
N GLN A 124 34.32 14.05 -14.49
CA GLN A 124 34.49 15.02 -15.58
C GLN A 124 35.56 16.08 -15.27
N SER A 125 35.73 16.44 -14.00
CA SER A 125 36.78 17.39 -13.58
C SER A 125 38.18 16.76 -13.60
N GLY A 126 38.27 15.43 -13.56
CA GLY A 126 39.53 14.69 -13.64
C GLY A 126 39.99 14.33 -15.06
N SER A 127 39.18 14.55 -16.10
CA SER A 127 39.42 13.96 -17.42
C SER A 127 40.08 14.86 -18.49
N GLU A 128 40.42 16.13 -18.25
CA GLU A 128 41.17 16.95 -19.22
C GLU A 128 42.00 18.08 -18.55
N PRO A 129 43.27 18.29 -18.94
CA PRO A 129 43.91 19.60 -18.83
C PRO A 129 43.32 20.51 -19.92
N VAL A 130 42.39 21.39 -19.54
CA VAL A 130 41.84 22.38 -20.47
C VAL A 130 42.94 23.36 -20.88
N GLU A 131 43.51 23.15 -22.07
CA GLU A 131 44.08 24.25 -22.84
C GLU A 131 42.96 25.27 -23.07
N THR A 132 43.14 26.45 -22.50
CA THR A 132 42.35 27.64 -22.77
C THR A 132 42.40 28.01 -24.25
N PRO A 133 41.28 28.46 -24.83
CA PRO A 133 41.31 29.55 -25.79
C PRO A 133 40.72 30.81 -25.14
N VAL A 134 41.61 31.79 -24.95
CA VAL A 134 41.24 33.18 -24.68
C VAL A 134 40.51 33.75 -25.90
N GLY A 135 39.40 34.45 -25.64
CA GLY A 135 38.97 35.60 -26.45
C GLY A 135 37.63 35.47 -27.17
N GLU A 136 36.62 36.19 -26.68
CA GLU A 136 35.99 37.28 -27.43
C GLU A 136 34.98 38.00 -26.53
N GLY A 137 35.29 39.25 -26.18
CA GLY A 137 34.35 40.13 -25.52
C GLY A 137 33.21 40.49 -26.46
N ARG A 138 31.96 40.39 -25.98
CA ARG A 138 30.83 41.12 -26.56
C ARG A 138 29.86 41.62 -25.49
N SER A 139 29.95 42.94 -25.31
CA SER A 139 28.82 43.87 -25.14
C SER A 139 27.95 43.73 -23.90
N LEU A 140 28.29 44.50 -22.86
CA LEU A 140 27.30 45.02 -21.91
C LEU A 140 26.35 45.95 -22.68
N LYS A 141 25.10 45.53 -22.87
CA LYS A 141 23.99 46.43 -23.16
C LYS A 141 23.09 46.48 -21.91
N PRO A 142 22.78 47.67 -21.37
CA PRO A 142 21.83 47.81 -20.28
C PRO A 142 20.42 47.99 -20.86
N ASP A 143 19.47 47.15 -20.45
CA ASP A 143 18.01 47.31 -20.51
C ASP A 143 17.45 46.00 -19.92
N THR A 144 16.70 45.92 -18.81
CA THR A 144 15.53 46.66 -18.31
C THR A 144 15.30 46.22 -16.85
N PRO A 145 14.52 46.93 -16.02
CA PRO A 145 14.32 46.57 -14.61
C PRO A 145 13.66 45.19 -14.47
N GLU A 146 14.26 44.32 -13.68
CA GLU A 146 13.71 43.00 -13.32
C GLU A 146 12.31 43.17 -12.70
N PRO A 147 11.28 42.46 -13.20
CA PRO A 147 10.11 42.21 -12.38
C PRO A 147 10.54 41.21 -11.30
N ASP A 148 10.55 41.69 -10.06
CA ASP A 148 10.66 40.86 -8.86
C ASP A 148 9.46 39.89 -8.85
N GLY A 149 9.69 38.72 -9.41
CA GLY A 149 8.68 37.74 -9.78
C GLY A 149 9.06 36.39 -9.21
N ASP A 150 8.73 36.20 -7.94
CA ASP A 150 8.76 34.95 -7.19
C ASP A 150 8.51 33.73 -8.11
N SER A 151 9.61 33.00 -8.36
CA SER A 151 9.73 31.98 -9.39
C SER A 151 8.93 30.74 -9.01
N ASN A 152 7.68 30.67 -9.48
CA ASN A 152 6.82 29.49 -9.37
C ASN A 152 6.71 28.73 -10.71
N GLN A 153 7.50 29.12 -11.73
CA GLN A 153 7.37 28.59 -13.09
C GLN A 153 8.06 27.23 -13.29
N GLU A 154 9.07 26.90 -12.48
CA GLU A 154 9.69 25.55 -12.49
C GLU A 154 8.77 24.48 -11.87
N ARG A 155 7.97 24.85 -10.86
CA ARG A 155 7.01 23.94 -10.20
C ARG A 155 5.92 23.44 -11.16
N ALA A 156 5.55 24.24 -12.16
CA ALA A 156 4.44 23.90 -13.06
C ALA A 156 4.80 22.82 -14.10
N LYS A 157 6.03 22.81 -14.63
CA LYS A 157 6.48 21.81 -15.60
C LYS A 157 6.78 20.45 -14.94
N ASP A 158 7.35 20.47 -13.74
CA ASP A 158 7.70 19.25 -13.01
C ASP A 158 6.44 18.51 -12.51
N ARG A 159 5.37 19.24 -12.15
CA ARG A 159 4.12 18.66 -11.63
C ARG A 159 3.42 17.70 -12.60
N GLY A 160 3.57 17.88 -13.91
CA GLY A 160 2.98 17.00 -14.93
C GLY A 160 3.67 15.63 -15.00
N GLN A 161 5.00 15.63 -15.17
CA GLN A 161 5.80 14.39 -15.20
C GLN A 161 5.85 13.70 -13.83
N GLN A 162 5.84 14.48 -12.75
CA GLN A 162 5.79 13.97 -11.39
C GLN A 162 4.41 13.36 -11.07
N GLY A 163 3.31 13.91 -11.61
CA GLY A 163 1.97 13.33 -11.50
C GLY A 163 1.88 11.94 -12.14
N GLU A 164 2.41 11.80 -13.36
CA GLU A 164 2.41 10.52 -14.08
C GLU A 164 3.30 9.47 -13.38
N THR A 165 4.50 9.85 -12.95
CA THR A 165 5.43 8.93 -12.25
C THR A 165 4.97 8.54 -10.84
N THR A 166 4.25 9.41 -10.13
CA THR A 166 3.68 9.09 -8.82
C THR A 166 2.49 8.14 -8.94
N THR A 167 1.65 8.33 -9.96
CA THR A 167 0.56 7.39 -10.25
C THR A 167 1.08 6.03 -10.71
N SER A 168 2.14 5.98 -11.52
CA SER A 168 2.75 4.71 -11.91
C SER A 168 3.40 4.00 -10.73
N PHE A 169 4.05 4.72 -9.82
CA PHE A 169 4.69 4.12 -8.64
C PHE A 169 3.69 3.40 -7.72
N LEU A 170 2.59 4.04 -7.36
CA LEU A 170 1.57 3.41 -6.52
C LEU A 170 0.88 2.24 -7.24
N ALA A 171 0.67 2.35 -8.55
CA ALA A 171 0.12 1.26 -9.36
C ALA A 171 1.05 0.05 -9.37
N THR A 172 2.36 0.26 -9.56
CA THR A 172 3.37 -0.80 -9.46
C THR A 172 3.33 -1.45 -8.08
N LEU A 173 3.41 -0.67 -7.00
CA LEU A 173 3.36 -1.21 -5.62
C LEU A 173 2.08 -2.03 -5.35
N ALA A 174 0.94 -1.60 -5.88
CA ALA A 174 -0.32 -2.31 -5.72
C ALA A 174 -0.36 -3.65 -6.49
N SER A 175 0.40 -3.75 -7.58
CA SER A 175 0.51 -4.97 -8.40
C SER A 175 1.66 -5.89 -8.01
N SER A 176 2.69 -5.37 -7.33
CA SER A 176 3.85 -6.13 -6.89
C SER A 176 3.52 -7.00 -5.68
N SER A 177 4.05 -8.21 -5.68
CA SER A 177 4.06 -9.04 -4.47
C SER A 177 5.01 -8.47 -3.41
N SER A 178 4.82 -8.88 -2.16
CA SER A 178 5.71 -8.48 -1.07
C SER A 178 7.17 -8.90 -1.30
N GLU A 179 7.39 -10.06 -1.93
CA GLU A 179 8.74 -10.58 -2.21
C GLU A 179 9.44 -9.78 -3.33
N GLU A 180 8.71 -9.47 -4.41
CA GLU A 180 9.24 -8.62 -5.49
C GLU A 180 9.59 -7.22 -4.98
N MET A 181 8.73 -6.63 -4.14
CA MET A 181 8.98 -5.32 -3.55
C MET A 181 10.22 -5.32 -2.66
N GLU A 182 10.42 -6.34 -1.83
CA GLU A 182 11.60 -6.47 -0.98
C GLU A 182 12.87 -6.62 -1.82
N ALA A 183 12.83 -7.40 -2.89
CA ALA A 183 13.95 -7.57 -3.81
C ALA A 183 14.35 -6.26 -4.52
N GLU A 184 13.38 -5.53 -5.08
CA GLU A 184 13.63 -4.24 -5.75
C GLU A 184 14.16 -3.18 -4.78
N LEU A 185 13.59 -3.10 -3.57
CA LEU A 185 14.06 -2.16 -2.55
C LEU A 185 15.48 -2.49 -2.12
N GLN A 186 15.81 -3.77 -1.94
CA GLN A 186 17.16 -4.20 -1.59
C GLN A 186 18.17 -3.81 -2.69
N GLU A 187 17.86 -4.08 -3.96
CA GLU A 187 18.72 -3.68 -5.09
C GLU A 187 18.92 -2.16 -5.13
N ARG A 188 17.84 -1.40 -4.94
CA ARG A 188 17.90 0.07 -4.93
C ARG A 188 18.78 0.60 -3.80
N VAL A 189 18.66 0.03 -2.59
CA VAL A 189 19.49 0.39 -1.44
C VAL A 189 20.96 0.08 -1.72
N GLU A 190 21.27 -1.10 -2.24
CA GLU A 190 22.64 -1.48 -2.58
C GLU A 190 23.25 -0.58 -3.65
N SER A 191 22.49 -0.24 -4.70
CA SER A 191 22.93 0.68 -5.76
C SER A 191 23.20 2.07 -5.20
N SER A 192 22.27 2.59 -4.41
CA SER A 192 22.38 3.90 -3.75
C SER A 192 23.58 3.95 -2.80
N GLN A 193 23.79 2.88 -2.02
CA GLN A 193 24.95 2.73 -1.14
C GLN A 193 26.27 2.70 -1.90
N LYS A 194 26.34 1.97 -3.02
CA LYS A 194 27.54 1.95 -3.89
C LYS A 194 27.88 3.34 -4.41
N GLN A 195 26.88 4.09 -4.86
CA GLN A 195 27.08 5.47 -5.33
C GLN A 195 27.53 6.39 -4.19
N ALA A 196 26.94 6.26 -3.00
CA ALA A 196 27.30 7.06 -1.83
C ALA A 196 28.74 6.78 -1.37
N ASN A 197 29.15 5.50 -1.33
CA ASN A 197 30.52 5.12 -1.02
C ASN A 197 31.51 5.73 -2.01
N HIS A 198 31.19 5.71 -3.31
CA HIS A 198 32.01 6.36 -4.32
C HIS A 198 32.17 7.88 -4.08
N VAL A 199 31.10 8.57 -3.66
CA VAL A 199 31.20 9.99 -3.26
C VAL A 199 32.09 10.19 -2.03
N VAL A 200 32.14 9.25 -1.09
CA VAL A 200 33.08 9.29 0.04
C VAL A 200 34.52 9.12 -0.44
N GLU A 201 34.78 8.19 -1.35
CA GLU A 201 36.12 8.01 -1.97
C GLU A 201 36.60 9.27 -2.69
N ILE A 202 35.69 9.94 -3.39
CA ILE A 202 35.93 11.25 -4.02
C ILE A 202 36.31 12.29 -2.97
N TYR A 203 35.57 12.36 -1.87
CA TYR A 203 35.85 13.30 -0.79
C TYR A 203 37.23 13.06 -0.17
N ASP A 204 37.60 11.80 0.08
CA ASP A 204 38.92 11.46 0.63
C ASP A 204 40.05 11.82 -0.35
N SER A 205 39.85 11.57 -1.64
CA SER A 205 40.80 11.97 -2.70
C SER A 205 40.96 13.49 -2.76
N LEU A 206 39.86 14.24 -2.71
CA LEU A 206 39.91 15.70 -2.69
C LEU A 206 40.57 16.22 -1.40
N LYS A 207 40.29 15.59 -0.25
CA LYS A 207 40.90 15.98 1.02
C LYS A 207 42.42 15.79 1.00
N THR A 208 42.92 14.66 0.51
CA THR A 208 44.36 14.39 0.40
C THR A 208 45.05 15.39 -0.53
N THR A 209 44.45 15.72 -1.68
CA THR A 209 45.00 16.75 -2.59
C THR A 209 45.05 18.13 -1.95
N VAL A 210 44.02 18.53 -1.19
CA VAL A 210 44.01 19.80 -0.44
C VAL A 210 45.10 19.81 0.65
N GLU A 211 45.27 18.72 1.40
CA GLU A 211 46.33 18.60 2.41
C GLU A 211 47.72 18.70 1.78
N GLN A 212 47.94 18.09 0.61
CA GLN A 212 49.20 18.20 -0.13
C GLN A 212 49.46 19.63 -0.61
N LEU A 213 48.47 20.30 -1.22
CA LEU A 213 48.60 21.69 -1.66
C LEU A 213 48.92 22.63 -0.50
N LYS A 214 48.32 22.40 0.68
CA LYS A 214 48.63 23.18 1.88
C LYS A 214 50.08 22.99 2.32
N LYS A 215 50.58 21.75 2.31
CA LYS A 215 51.98 21.45 2.63
C LYS A 215 52.95 22.11 1.64
N ASP A 216 52.61 22.09 0.35
CA ASP A 216 53.42 22.72 -0.69
C ASP A 216 53.44 24.25 -0.55
N GLN A 217 52.33 24.86 -0.14
CA GLN A 217 52.25 26.28 0.18
C GLN A 217 53.13 26.64 1.41
N ASP A 218 53.07 25.85 2.48
CA ASP A 218 53.84 26.09 3.70
C ASP A 218 55.36 25.91 3.48
N SER A 219 55.75 24.98 2.60
CA SER A 219 57.16 24.73 2.26
C SER A 219 57.71 25.71 1.21
N GLY A 220 56.89 26.16 0.25
CA GLY A 220 57.25 27.19 -0.72
C GLY A 220 57.43 28.58 -0.10
N ALA A 221 56.76 28.88 1.03
CA ALA A 221 56.94 30.12 1.76
C ALA A 221 58.35 30.27 2.40
N GLY A 222 59.10 29.16 2.57
CA GLY A 222 60.46 29.17 3.13
C GLY A 222 61.56 29.56 2.13
N ASP A 223 61.45 29.22 0.84
CA ASP A 223 62.52 29.43 -0.15
C ASP A 223 62.62 30.89 -0.64
N TRP A 224 61.51 31.65 -0.62
CA TRP A 224 61.53 33.07 -0.95
C TRP A 224 62.10 33.95 0.18
N GLY A 225 62.23 33.43 1.40
CA GLY A 225 62.77 34.15 2.56
C GLY A 225 64.30 34.13 2.66
N GLU A 226 64.97 33.07 2.18
CA GLU A 226 66.43 32.92 2.31
C GLU A 226 67.24 33.47 1.12
N ARG A 227 66.64 33.61 -0.07
CA ARG A 227 67.33 34.22 -1.23
C ARG A 227 67.48 35.74 -1.16
N GLY A 228 66.85 36.40 -0.20
CA GLY A 228 66.92 37.85 -0.01
C GLY A 228 68.07 38.35 0.90
N ALA A 229 68.76 37.48 1.63
CA ALA A 229 69.68 37.87 2.71
C ALA A 229 71.17 37.57 2.44
N GLY A 230 71.56 37.21 1.21
CA GLY A 230 72.94 36.82 0.86
C GLY A 230 73.72 37.80 -0.03
N GLY A 231 73.20 39.01 -0.26
CA GLY A 231 73.72 39.92 -1.29
C GLY A 231 73.92 41.35 -0.84
N GLN A 232 74.77 41.59 0.18
CA GLN A 232 75.46 42.88 0.34
C GLN A 232 76.62 42.81 1.34
N LEU A 233 77.82 43.05 0.77
CA LEU A 233 79.07 43.55 1.36
C LEU A 233 79.86 42.64 2.32
#